data_AF-A0A7Y4T7A7-F1
#
_entry.id   AF-A0A7Y4T7A7-F1
#
_cell.length_a   1.000
_cell.length_b   1.000
_cell.length_c   1.000
_cell.angle_alpha   90.00
_cell.angle_beta   90.00
_cell.angle_gamma   90.00
#
_symmetry.space_group_name_H-M   'P 1'
#
loop_
_entity.id
_entity.type
_entity.pdbx_description
1 polymer ?
#
loop_
_entity_poly.entity_id
_entity_poly.type
_entity_poly.pdbx_seq_one_letter_code
_entity_poly.pdbx_strand_id
1 'polypeptide(L)'
;MELSIDLHYLSQISFNDKNIMNEMLQEWISDTFNRIEEFKSNVNSENTKIKFNIIHTLKTNYFMIGCQPLIKLCEEFLNSEMDEVTSLALLNELKLSLPFLLTKITNSSK
;
A
#
# COMPACT_ATOMS: atom_id res chain seq x y z
N MET A 1 4.07 15.00 -0.66
CA MET A 1 4.62 14.00 0.28
C MET A 1 5.87 13.39 -0.34
N GLU A 2 7.00 13.36 0.35
CA GLU A 2 8.20 12.68 -0.16
C GLU A 2 8.06 11.18 0.13
N LEU A 3 8.00 10.35 -0.91
CA LEU A 3 7.87 8.90 -0.78
C LEU A 3 9.26 8.26 -0.73
N SER A 4 9.51 7.53 0.36
CA SER A 4 10.67 6.66 0.53
C SER A 4 10.22 5.23 0.86
N ILE A 5 11.07 4.26 0.52
CA ILE A 5 10.88 2.85 0.87
C ILE A 5 12.11 2.36 1.63
N ASP A 6 11.90 1.42 2.55
CA ASP A 6 12.94 0.71 3.27
C ASP A 6 12.64 -0.79 3.19
N LEU A 7 13.47 -1.51 2.45
CA LEU A 7 13.29 -2.93 2.21
C LEU A 7 14.01 -3.81 3.25
N HIS A 8 14.53 -3.23 4.34
CA HIS A 8 15.25 -3.98 5.37
C HIS A 8 14.41 -5.10 6.00
N TYR A 9 13.13 -4.83 6.29
CA TYR A 9 12.22 -5.86 6.78
C TYR A 9 12.06 -6.99 5.78
N LEU A 10 11.84 -6.64 4.51
CA LEU A 10 11.66 -7.61 3.42
C LEU A 10 12.93 -8.46 3.23
N SER A 11 14.12 -7.85 3.30
CA SER A 11 15.38 -8.58 3.18
C SER A 11 15.63 -9.54 4.35
N GLN A 12 15.18 -9.19 5.57
CA GLN A 12 15.27 -10.09 6.72
C GLN A 12 14.40 -11.32 6.53
N ILE A 13 13.15 -11.16 6.10
CA ILE A 13 12.21 -12.28 5.94
C ILE A 13 12.47 -13.09 4.66
N SER A 14 13.17 -12.52 3.67
CA SER A 14 13.68 -13.25 2.52
C SER A 14 15.04 -13.91 2.76
N PHE A 15 15.57 -13.85 4.00
CA PHE A 15 16.90 -14.38 4.36
C PHE A 15 18.04 -13.79 3.51
N ASN A 16 17.89 -12.54 3.06
CA ASN A 16 18.76 -11.86 2.10
C ASN A 16 18.89 -12.57 0.74
N ASP A 17 18.01 -13.52 0.43
CA ASP A 17 17.91 -14.13 -0.88
C ASP A 17 17.19 -13.14 -1.83
N LYS A 18 17.88 -12.75 -2.90
CA LYS A 18 17.38 -11.78 -3.88
C LYS A 18 16.24 -12.32 -4.73
N ASN A 19 16.21 -13.63 -5.01
CA ASN A 19 15.15 -14.24 -5.81
C ASN A 19 13.87 -14.28 -4.99
N ILE A 20 13.95 -14.74 -3.74
CA ILE A 20 12.81 -14.74 -2.81
C ILE A 20 12.32 -13.31 -2.59
N MET A 21 13.23 -12.36 -2.37
CA MET A 21 12.86 -10.95 -2.22
C MET A 21 12.14 -10.40 -3.45
N ASN A 22 12.60 -10.73 -4.65
CA ASN A 22 11.95 -10.31 -5.89
C ASN A 22 10.57 -10.94 -6.07
N GLU A 23 10.40 -12.24 -5.76
CA GLU A 23 9.10 -12.91 -5.77
C GLU A 23 8.13 -12.23 -4.80
N MET A 24 8.56 -11.95 -3.57
CA MET A 24 7.75 -11.24 -2.58
C MET A 24 7.39 -9.82 -3.02
N LEU A 25 8.29 -9.11 -3.70
CA LEU A 25 8.00 -7.80 -4.27
C LEU A 25 6.98 -7.88 -5.41
N GLN A 26 7.05 -8.90 -6.28
CA GLN A 26 6.04 -9.09 -7.33
C GLN A 26 4.66 -9.39 -6.75
N GLU A 27 4.59 -10.24 -5.72
CA GLU A 27 3.34 -10.50 -5.02
C GLU A 27 2.81 -9.27 -4.30
N TRP A 28 3.70 -8.49 -3.67
CA TRP A 28 3.34 -7.20 -3.08
C TRP A 28 2.74 -6.24 -4.11
N ILE A 29 3.32 -6.15 -5.31
CA ILE A 29 2.81 -5.30 -6.40
C ILE A 29 1.41 -5.74 -6.80
N SER A 30 1.23 -7.04 -7.03
CA SER A 30 -0.04 -7.64 -7.44
C SER A 30 -1.13 -7.42 -6.39
N ASP A 31 -0.87 -7.78 -5.14
CA ASP A 31 -1.87 -7.63 -4.07
C ASP A 31 -2.19 -6.15 -3.81
N THR A 32 -1.19 -5.27 -3.75
CA THR A 32 -1.41 -3.82 -3.54
C THR A 32 -2.28 -3.22 -4.65
N PHE A 33 -2.02 -3.57 -5.91
CA PHE A 33 -2.85 -3.13 -7.03
C PHE A 33 -4.29 -3.63 -6.90
N ASN A 34 -4.47 -4.92 -6.59
CA ASN A 34 -5.78 -5.53 -6.40
C ASN A 34 -6.56 -4.86 -5.26
N ARG A 35 -5.91 -4.54 -4.13
CA ARG A 35 -6.57 -3.82 -3.03
C ARG A 35 -6.94 -2.39 -3.39
N ILE A 36 -6.14 -1.67 -4.17
CA ILE A 36 -6.48 -0.33 -4.63
C ILE A 36 -7.73 -0.37 -5.55
N GLU A 37 -7.80 -1.33 -6.47
CA GLU A 37 -8.97 -1.48 -7.35
C GLU A 37 -10.21 -2.00 -6.61
N GLU A 38 -10.03 -2.85 -5.60
CA GLU A 38 -11.10 -3.26 -4.68
C GLU A 38 -11.62 -2.06 -3.89
N PHE A 39 -10.72 -1.21 -3.37
CA PHE A 39 -11.10 0.00 -2.65
C PHE A 39 -11.88 0.95 -3.55
N LYS A 40 -11.40 1.19 -4.78
CA LYS A 40 -12.09 1.98 -5.80
C LYS A 40 -13.50 1.47 -6.08
N SER A 41 -13.68 0.15 -6.17
CA SER A 41 -14.99 -0.46 -6.43
C SER A 41 -15.94 -0.32 -5.24
N ASN A 42 -15.41 -0.15 -4.03
CA ASN A 42 -16.15 -0.04 -2.78
C ASN A 42 -16.11 1.38 -2.17
N VAL A 43 -15.62 2.38 -2.90
CA VAL A 43 -15.38 3.72 -2.35
C VAL A 43 -16.69 4.39 -1.88
N ASN A 44 -17.78 4.15 -2.61
CA ASN A 44 -19.14 4.62 -2.29
C ASN A 44 -19.94 3.61 -1.47
N SER A 45 -19.30 2.53 -0.99
CA SER A 45 -19.98 1.54 -0.17
C SER A 45 -20.30 2.13 1.21
N GLU A 46 -21.55 2.00 1.63
CA GLU A 46 -21.96 2.30 3.01
C GLU A 46 -21.38 1.31 4.01
N ASN A 47 -20.87 0.16 3.53
CA ASN A 47 -20.24 -0.84 4.38
C ASN A 47 -18.80 -0.43 4.74
N THR A 48 -18.68 0.32 5.84
CA THR A 48 -17.41 0.80 6.39
C THR A 48 -16.47 -0.34 6.78
N LYS A 49 -16.98 -1.53 7.13
CA LYS A 49 -16.15 -2.70 7.47
C LYS A 49 -15.35 -3.20 6.26
N ILE A 50 -15.93 -3.17 5.06
CA ILE A 50 -15.23 -3.53 3.83
C ILE A 50 -14.10 -2.54 3.57
N LYS A 51 -14.39 -1.23 3.61
CA LYS A 51 -13.38 -0.18 3.44
C LYS A 51 -12.25 -0.30 4.47
N PHE A 52 -12.60 -0.49 5.74
CA PHE A 52 -11.64 -0.71 6.83
C PHE A 52 -10.70 -1.88 6.52
N ASN A 53 -11.24 -3.03 6.14
CA ASN A 53 -10.43 -4.22 5.84
C ASN A 53 -9.47 -3.97 4.69
N ILE A 54 -9.92 -3.35 3.60
CA ILE A 54 -9.08 -3.06 2.43
C ILE A 54 -7.95 -2.10 2.80
N ILE A 55 -8.26 -1.01 3.51
CA ILE A 55 -7.24 -0.04 3.93
C ILE A 55 -6.29 -0.62 4.97
N HIS A 56 -6.78 -1.46 5.87
CA HIS A 56 -5.92 -2.15 6.82
C HIS A 56 -4.93 -3.08 6.11
N THR A 57 -5.36 -3.82 5.07
CA THR A 57 -4.47 -4.63 4.24
C THR A 57 -3.46 -3.79 3.48
N LEU A 58 -3.88 -2.65 2.91
CA LEU A 58 -2.97 -1.72 2.24
C LEU A 58 -1.92 -1.17 3.22
N LYS A 59 -2.32 -0.84 4.45
CA LYS A 59 -1.38 -0.42 5.50
C LYS A 59 -0.32 -1.50 5.76
N THR A 60 -0.73 -2.76 5.88
CA THR A 60 0.22 -3.87 6.09
C THR A 60 1.14 -4.05 4.89
N ASN A 61 0.63 -3.86 3.67
CA ASN A 61 1.46 -3.90 2.47
C ASN A 61 2.52 -2.78 2.53
N TYR A 62 2.13 -1.53 2.81
CA TYR A 62 3.10 -0.43 2.92
C TYR A 62 4.10 -0.62 4.06
N PHE A 63 3.71 -1.32 5.14
CA PHE A 63 4.65 -1.75 6.17
C PHE A 63 5.72 -2.71 5.64
N MET A 64 5.35 -3.68 4.80
CA MET A 64 6.33 -4.64 4.26
C MET A 64 7.47 -4.00 3.48
N ILE A 65 7.21 -2.87 2.81
CA ILE A 65 8.21 -2.11 2.04
C ILE A 65 8.72 -0.86 2.79
N GLY A 66 8.39 -0.72 4.07
CA GLY A 66 8.86 0.39 4.92
C GLY A 66 8.41 1.78 4.45
N CYS A 67 7.26 1.89 3.76
CA CYS A 67 6.78 3.18 3.25
C CYS A 67 5.99 3.96 4.32
N GLN A 68 6.71 4.56 5.27
CA GLN A 68 6.13 5.28 6.42
C GLN A 68 5.06 6.33 6.05
N PRO A 69 5.23 7.17 5.01
CA PRO A 69 4.23 8.17 4.68
C PRO A 69 2.87 7.55 4.30
N LEU A 70 2.87 6.41 3.60
CA LEU A 70 1.63 5.72 3.21
C LEU A 70 1.03 4.88 4.33
N ILE A 71 1.87 4.33 5.22
CA ILE A 71 1.39 3.71 6.47
C ILE A 71 0.58 4.75 7.26
N LYS A 72 1.16 5.94 7.47
CA LYS A 72 0.51 7.03 8.21
C LYS A 72 -0.77 7.49 7.51
N LEU A 73 -0.74 7.63 6.19
CA LEU A 73 -1.93 7.99 5.40
C LEU A 73 -3.07 6.97 5.61
N CYS A 74 -2.76 5.67 5.56
CA CYS A 74 -3.75 4.63 5.86
C CYS A 74 -4.24 4.71 7.30
N GLU A 75 -3.37 4.96 8.28
CA GLU A 75 -3.77 5.11 9.69
C GLU A 75 -4.67 6.32 9.94
N GLU A 76 -4.36 7.45 9.32
CA GLU A 76 -5.19 8.67 9.40
C GLU A 76 -6.61 8.37 8.88
N PHE A 77 -6.72 7.69 7.74
CA PHE A 77 -8.02 7.26 7.21
C PHE A 77 -8.75 6.25 8.11
N LEU A 78 -8.04 5.28 8.68
CA LEU A 78 -8.64 4.29 9.58
C LEU A 78 -9.19 4.93 10.87
N ASN A 79 -8.63 6.08 11.27
CA ASN A 79 -9.05 6.85 12.43
C ASN A 79 -10.05 7.98 12.10
N SER A 80 -10.35 8.22 10.82
CA SER A 80 -11.29 9.25 10.38
C SER A 80 -12.70 8.71 10.12
N GLU A 81 -13.64 9.60 9.87
CA GLU A 81 -14.92 9.20 9.28
C GLU A 81 -14.67 8.67 7.87
N MET A 82 -15.17 7.46 7.60
CA MET A 82 -15.02 6.80 6.29
C MET A 82 -16.12 7.23 5.33
N ASP A 83 -16.34 8.54 5.21
CA ASP A 83 -17.29 9.11 4.26
C ASP A 83 -16.76 9.03 2.82
N GLU A 84 -17.60 9.33 1.84
CA GLU A 84 -17.27 9.27 0.42
C GLU A 84 -16.14 10.23 0.03
N VAL A 85 -16.15 11.47 0.54
CA VAL A 85 -15.15 12.50 0.21
C VAL A 85 -13.78 12.08 0.69
N THR A 86 -13.70 11.65 1.95
CA THR A 86 -12.48 11.16 2.58
C THR A 86 -11.96 9.90 1.89
N SER A 87 -12.86 9.00 1.48
CA SER A 87 -12.50 7.77 0.74
C SER A 87 -11.95 8.06 -0.66
N LEU A 88 -12.55 9.01 -1.38
CA LEU A 88 -12.09 9.45 -2.69
C LEU A 88 -10.74 10.17 -2.60
N ALA A 89 -10.55 11.01 -1.59
CA ALA A 89 -9.27 11.69 -1.34
C ALA A 89 -8.15 10.67 -1.12
N LEU A 90 -8.36 9.68 -0.25
CA LEU A 90 -7.40 8.60 -0.03
C LEU A 90 -7.11 7.83 -1.33
N LEU A 91 -8.16 7.44 -2.07
CA LEU A 91 -7.98 6.67 -3.30
C LEU A 91 -7.11 7.41 -4.32
N ASN A 92 -7.26 8.73 -4.43
CA ASN A 92 -6.44 9.54 -5.32
C ASN A 92 -4.98 9.57 -4.89
N GLU A 93 -4.70 9.76 -3.59
CA GLU A 93 -3.34 9.72 -3.05
C GLU A 93 -2.67 8.36 -3.28
N LEU A 94 -3.38 7.25 -3.06
CA LEU A 94 -2.87 5.90 -3.30
C LEU A 94 -2.52 5.67 -4.78
N LYS A 95 -3.41 6.07 -5.70
CA LYS A 95 -3.18 5.96 -7.14
C LYS A 95 -2.01 6.80 -7.62
N LEU A 96 -1.87 8.03 -7.12
CA LEU A 96 -0.76 8.91 -7.47
C LEU A 96 0.57 8.37 -6.94
N SER A 97 0.57 7.72 -5.77
CA SER A 97 1.76 7.21 -5.13
C SER A 97 2.30 5.93 -5.79
N LEU A 98 1.42 5.07 -6.32
CA LEU A 98 1.80 3.75 -6.81
C LEU A 98 2.89 3.77 -7.90
N PRO A 99 2.84 4.60 -8.96
CA PRO A 99 3.90 4.66 -9.97
C PRO A 99 5.28 5.02 -9.41
N PHE A 100 5.33 5.89 -8.40
CA PHE A 100 6.59 6.27 -7.75
C PHE A 100 7.19 5.09 -6.98
N LEU A 101 6.35 4.36 -6.23
CA LEU A 101 6.79 3.16 -5.50
C LEU A 101 7.31 2.08 -6.46
N LEU A 102 6.59 1.82 -7.55
CA LEU A 102 7.01 0.82 -8.54
C LEU A 102 8.37 1.16 -9.14
N THR A 103 8.62 2.44 -9.41
CA THR A 103 9.92 2.92 -9.90
C THR A 103 11.02 2.68 -8.87
N LYS A 104 10.76 2.99 -7.59
CA LYS A 104 11.73 2.77 -6.49
C LYS A 104 12.03 1.28 -6.30
N ILE A 105 11.00 0.44 -6.25
CA ILE A 105 11.13 -1.02 -6.10
C ILE A 105 11.95 -1.59 -7.26
N THR A 106 11.63 -1.24 -8.50
CA THR A 106 12.35 -1.72 -9.69
C THR A 106 13.83 -1.33 -9.68
N ASN A 107 14.15 -0.14 -9.15
CA ASN A 107 15.54 0.32 -9.02
C ASN A 107 16.28 -0.34 -7.85
N SER A 108 15.57 -0.74 -6.79
CA SER A 108 16.15 -1.45 -5.64
C SER A 108 16.37 -2.95 -5.90
N SER A 109 15.67 -3.53 -6.88
CA SER A 109 15.82 -4.93 -7.29
C SER A 109 16.95 -5.20 -8.30
N LYS A 110 17.63 -4.15 -8.80
CA LYS A 110 18.78 -4.25 -9.73
C LYS A 110 20.10 -4.27 -8.94
#